data_AF-A0A2V6C940-F1
#
_entry.id   AF-A0A2V6C940-F1
#
_cell.length_a   1.000
_cell.length_b   1.000
_cell.length_c   1.000
_cell.angle_alpha   90.00
_cell.angle_beta   90.00
_cell.angle_gamma   90.00
#
_symmetry.space_group_name_H-M   'P 1'
#
loop_
_entity.id
_entity.type
_entity.pdbx_description
1 polymer ?
#
loop_
_entity_poly.entity_id
_entity_poly.type
_entity_poly.pdbx_seq_one_letter_code
_entity_poly.pdbx_strand_id
1 'polypeptide(L)' 'MVAVAENKLETIRTAFPKEGFFAEKDWLLSPDAFPIEKKFVAELEQLGHRLFVFQRACNQLYQLSIKGKQP' A
#
# COMPACT_ATOMS: atom_id res chain seq x y z
N MET A 1 9.98 -17.13 22.88
CA MET A 1 9.39 -16.55 21.65
C MET A 1 8.90 -15.10 21.84
N VAL A 2 8.37 -14.72 23.00
CA VAL A 2 7.88 -13.34 23.27
C VAL A 2 8.95 -12.24 23.13
N ALA A 3 10.14 -12.45 23.69
CA ALA A 3 11.21 -11.43 23.68
C ALA A 3 11.73 -11.03 22.28
N VAL A 4 11.61 -11.91 21.27
CA VAL A 4 12.07 -11.62 19.89
C VAL A 4 11.04 -10.76 19.15
N ALA A 5 9.75 -11.01 19.36
CA ALA A 5 8.67 -10.22 18.77
C ALA A 5 8.65 -8.79 19.33
N GLU A 6 8.92 -8.63 20.62
CA GLU A 6 8.98 -7.34 21.31
C GLU A 6 10.11 -6.46 20.74
N ASN A 7 11.30 -7.02 20.51
CA ASN A 7 12.43 -6.29 19.91
C ASN A 7 12.12 -5.81 18.46
N LYS A 8 11.42 -6.64 17.67
CA LYS A 8 11.00 -6.27 16.31
C LYS A 8 10.00 -5.11 16.30
N LEU A 9 9.02 -5.12 17.21
CA LEU A 9 8.04 -4.04 17.32
C LEU A 9 8.68 -2.72 17.72
N GLU A 10 9.60 -2.74 18.69
CA GLU A 10 10.34 -1.53 19.09
C GLU A 10 11.20 -0.97 17.96
N THR A 11 11.81 -1.84 17.15
CA THR A 11 12.54 -1.43 15.94
C THR A 11 11.62 -0.68 14.97
N ILE A 12 10.41 -1.19 14.73
CA ILE A 12 9.42 -0.54 13.85
C ILE A 12 8.95 0.79 14.44
N ARG A 13 8.62 0.83 15.75
CA ARG A 13 8.20 2.06 16.44
C ARG A 13 9.26 3.15 16.40
N THR A 14 10.53 2.78 16.57
CA THR A 14 11.66 3.72 16.53
C THR A 14 11.87 4.32 15.14
N ALA A 15 11.43 3.62 14.08
CA ALA A 15 11.49 4.12 12.71
C ALA A 15 10.34 5.09 12.35
N PHE A 16 9.37 5.30 13.24
CA PHE A 16 8.27 6.22 12.96
C PHE A 16 8.75 7.68 12.95
N PRO A 17 8.22 8.53 12.05
CA PRO A 17 8.44 9.97 12.10
C PRO A 17 8.00 10.54 13.46
N LYS A 18 8.69 11.59 13.93
CA LYS A 18 8.35 12.26 15.21
C LYS A 18 6.95 12.87 15.18
N GLU A 19 6.55 13.41 14.03
CA GLU A 19 5.20 13.93 13.79
C GLU A 19 4.11 12.84 13.65
N GLY A 20 4.49 11.56 13.66
CA GLY A 20 3.59 10.46 13.29
C GLY A 20 3.28 10.44 11.79
N PHE A 21 2.36 9.57 11.37
CA PHE A 21 1.99 9.48 9.95
C PHE A 21 0.68 10.21 9.61
N PHE A 22 -0.20 10.40 10.59
CA PHE A 22 -1.49 11.07 10.42
C PHE A 22 -1.81 11.92 11.65
N ALA A 23 -2.37 13.11 11.44
CA ALA A 23 -2.79 13.98 12.52
C ALA A 23 -3.81 13.27 13.42
N GLU A 24 -3.59 13.39 14.74
CA GLU A 24 -4.50 12.91 15.80
C GLU A 24 -4.80 11.41 15.76
N LYS A 25 -3.91 10.60 15.18
CA LYS A 25 -4.10 9.14 15.11
C LYS A 25 -2.89 8.37 15.61
N ASP A 26 -3.14 7.51 16.59
CA ASP A 26 -2.17 6.51 17.02
C ASP A 26 -2.15 5.31 16.07
N TRP A 27 -0.96 4.75 15.89
CA TRP A 27 -0.75 3.59 15.04
C TRP A 27 -0.65 2.32 15.87
N LEU A 28 -1.57 1.39 15.58
CA LEU A 28 -1.53 0.04 16.14
C LEU A 28 -0.64 -0.85 15.28
N LEU A 29 0.24 -1.60 15.94
CA LEU A 29 1.10 -2.59 15.30
C LEU A 29 0.69 -3.98 15.77
N SER A 30 0.51 -4.88 14.81
CA SER A 30 0.39 -6.31 15.10
C SER A 30 1.78 -6.91 15.35
N PRO A 31 1.96 -7.71 16.41
CA PRO A 31 3.21 -8.45 16.63
C PRO A 31 3.48 -9.45 15.51
N ASP A 32 2.41 -9.97 14.90
CA ASP A 32 2.46 -10.98 13.85
C ASP A 32 2.15 -10.35 12.49
N ALA A 33 2.82 -10.85 11.45
CA ALA A 33 2.50 -10.48 10.08
C ALA A 33 1.10 -11.00 9.73
N PHE A 34 0.34 -10.21 8.96
CA PHE A 34 -0.94 -10.65 8.44
C PHE A 34 -0.72 -11.81 7.44
N PRO A 35 -1.26 -13.01 7.70
CA PRO A 35 -1.02 -14.16 6.84
C PRO A 35 -1.79 -14.01 5.52
N ILE A 36 -1.11 -14.24 4.41
CA ILE A 36 -1.69 -14.22 3.07
C ILE A 36 -1.40 -15.56 2.39
N GLU A 37 -2.42 -16.21 1.86
CA GLU A 37 -2.26 -17.46 1.11
C GLU A 37 -1.47 -17.22 -0.18
N LYS A 38 -0.59 -18.17 -0.55
CA LYS A 38 0.26 -18.04 -1.75
C LYS A 38 -0.53 -17.80 -3.04
N LYS A 39 -1.70 -18.45 -3.17
CA LYS A 39 -2.60 -18.23 -4.32
C LYS A 39 -3.07 -16.78 -4.38
N PHE A 40 -3.47 -16.24 -3.23
CA PHE A 40 -3.97 -14.87 -3.13
C PHE A 40 -2.84 -13.85 -3.36
N VAL A 41 -1.60 -14.11 -2.92
CA VAL A 41 -0.43 -13.30 -3.28
C VAL A 41 -0.27 -13.21 -4.80
N ALA A 42 -0.31 -14.34 -5.51
CA ALA A 42 -0.15 -14.35 -6.96
C ALA A 42 -1.27 -13.57 -7.68
N GLU A 43 -2.51 -13.61 -7.16
CA GLU A 43 -3.62 -12.81 -7.67
C GLU A 43 -3.38 -11.31 -7.45
N LEU A 44 -2.93 -10.91 -6.26
CA LEU A 44 -2.60 -9.52 -5.93
C LEU A 44 -1.47 -8.96 -6.83
N GLU A 45 -0.42 -9.74 -7.07
CA GLU A 45 0.69 -9.35 -7.94
C GLU A 45 0.25 -9.13 -9.40
N GLN A 46 -0.67 -9.96 -9.90
CA GLN A 46 -1.24 -9.78 -11.24
C GLN A 46 -2.09 -8.52 -11.37
N LEU A 47 -2.77 -8.09 -10.30
CA LEU A 47 -3.59 -6.88 -10.30
C LEU A 47 -2.76 -5.62 -10.48
N GLY A 48 -1.54 -5.56 -9.92
CA GLY A 48 -0.70 -4.36 -9.98
C GLY A 48 -0.49 -3.83 -11.41
N HIS A 49 -0.04 -4.70 -12.32
CA HIS A 49 0.16 -4.32 -13.72
C HIS A 49 -1.16 -3.94 -14.43
N ARG A 50 -2.22 -4.73 -14.22
CA ARG A 50 -3.53 -4.50 -14.87
C ARG A 50 -4.15 -3.17 -14.45
N LEU A 51 -4.13 -2.88 -13.15
CA LEU A 51 -4.65 -1.63 -12.60
C LEU A 51 -3.82 -0.42 -13.06
N PHE A 52 -2.49 -0.58 -13.16
CA PHE A 52 -1.62 0.48 -13.69
C PHE A 52 -1.96 0.83 -15.15
N VAL A 53 -2.12 -0.18 -16.01
CA VAL A 53 -2.49 0.03 -17.42
C VAL A 53 -3.88 0.68 -17.53
N PHE A 54 -4.85 0.20 -16.74
CA PHE A 54 -6.20 0.75 -16.70
C PHE A 54 -6.20 2.23 -16.29
N GLN A 55 -5.53 2.57 -15.18
CA GLN A 55 -5.43 3.95 -14.70
C GLN A 55 -4.78 4.88 -15.73
N ARG A 56 -3.72 4.39 -16.41
CA ARG A 56 -3.06 5.15 -17.48
C ARG A 56 -3.99 5.41 -18.65
N ALA A 57 -4.79 4.41 -19.05
CA ALA A 57 -5.78 4.57 -20.13
C ALA A 57 -6.86 5.60 -19.76
N CYS A 58 -7.39 5.55 -18.53
CA CYS A 58 -8.33 6.55 -18.02
C CYS A 58 -7.74 7.97 -18.09
N ASN A 59 -6.51 8.15 -17.64
CA ASN A 59 -5.82 9.44 -17.69
C ASN A 59 -5.63 9.93 -19.13
N GLN A 60 -5.28 9.03 -20.05
CA GLN A 60 -5.11 9.38 -21.46
C GLN A 60 -6.44 9.84 -22.08
N LEU A 61 -7.53 9.12 -21.83
CA LEU A 61 -8.86 9.50 -22.30
C LEU A 61 -9.28 10.86 -21.74
N TYR A 62 -9.07 11.10 -20.45
CA TYR A 62 -9.32 12.40 -19.84
C TYR A 62 -8.52 13.51 -20.53
N GLN A 63 -7.21 13.30 -20.72
CA GLN A 63 -6.33 14.28 -21.36
C GLN A 63 -6.69 14.56 -22.83
N LEU A 64 -7.16 13.56 -23.56
CA LEU A 64 -7.66 13.72 -24.92
C LEU A 64 -8.98 14.51 -24.93
N SER A 65 -9.85 14.22 -23.98
CA SER A 65 -11.14 14.89 -23.81
C SER A 65 -11.00 16.40 -23.55
N ILE A 66 -10.16 16.79 -22.60
CA ILE A 66 -9.90 18.21 -22.30
C ILE A 66 -9.24 18.95 -23.47
N LYS A 67 -8.53 18.24 -24.36
CA LYS A 67 -7.86 18.82 -25.54
C LYS A 67 -8.78 18.88 -26.77
N GLY A 68 -10.05 18.48 -26.65
CA GLY A 68 -10.97 18.38 -27.78
C GLY A 68 -10.58 17.35 -28.83
N LYS A 69 -9.67 16.42 -28.48
CA LYS A 69 -9.20 15.31 -29.33
C LYS A 69 -9.82 14.00 -28.87
N GLN A 70 -11.11 14.04 -28.56
CA GLN A 70 -11.86 12.86 -28.19
C GLN A 70 -11.89 11.89 -29.38
N PRO A 71 -11.93 10.56 -29.14
CA PRO A 71 -12.66 9.69 -30.05
C PRO A 71 -14.14 10.10 -30.11
#